data_AF-A0A4Z2J2E0-F1
#
_entry.id   AF-A0A4Z2J2E0-F1
#
_cell.length_a   1.000
_cell.length_b   1.000
_cell.length_c   1.000
_cell.angle_alpha   90.00
_cell.angle_beta   90.00
_cell.angle_gamma   90.00
#
_symmetry.space_group_name_H-M   'P 1'
#
loop_
_entity.id
_entity.type
_entity.pdbx_description
1 polymer ?
#
loop_
_entity_poly.entity_id
_entity_poly.type
_entity_poly.pdbx_seq_one_letter_code
_entity_poly.pdbx_strand_id
1 'polypeptide(L)'
;MVLAGSDAKQVQWTNVYQDALGLGMVVTGTMPVFNLTMDGNSQNQLILGVMGVDVHLDEIKRLTPRYNLGANGYIFAIDPNGYLLLHPNLQPKVPVNLPEPVTLDFLDAEVEDSNKEEIRRQMIDGRPGEMQKYIDEVYRSYTWTPINDTDYR
;
A
#
# COMPACT_ATOMS: atom_id res chain seq x y z
N MET A 1 -5.87 13.57 -16.33
CA MET A 1 -6.90 14.31 -17.12
C MET A 1 -7.12 13.56 -18.43
N VAL A 2 -8.35 13.39 -18.91
CA VAL A 2 -8.68 12.58 -20.13
C VAL A 2 -7.91 13.03 -21.38
N LEU A 3 -7.57 14.32 -21.46
CA LEU A 3 -6.80 14.92 -22.54
C LEU A 3 -5.31 14.56 -22.52
N ALA A 4 -4.79 13.96 -21.45
CA ALA A 4 -3.38 13.56 -21.35
C ALA A 4 -3.07 12.24 -22.09
N GLY A 5 -4.03 11.65 -22.80
CA GLY A 5 -3.77 10.53 -23.72
C GLY A 5 -3.17 9.30 -23.03
N SER A 6 -2.04 8.80 -23.54
CA SER A 6 -1.30 7.67 -22.95
C SER A 6 -0.80 7.96 -21.53
N ASP A 7 -0.51 9.21 -21.22
CA ASP A 7 0.09 9.59 -19.94
C ASP A 7 -0.94 9.54 -18.80
N ALA A 8 -2.24 9.53 -19.14
CA ALA A 8 -3.33 9.32 -18.20
C ALA A 8 -3.56 7.84 -17.84
N LYS A 9 -2.94 6.90 -18.56
CA LYS A 9 -3.08 5.45 -18.33
C LYS A 9 -2.00 4.96 -17.37
N GLN A 10 -2.05 5.48 -16.15
CA GLN A 10 -1.19 5.02 -15.07
C GLN A 10 -2.02 4.11 -14.15
N VAL A 11 -1.41 2.99 -13.75
CA VAL A 11 -2.01 2.12 -12.74
C VAL A 11 -1.91 2.82 -11.40
N GLN A 12 -2.99 2.83 -10.64
CA GLN A 12 -3.05 3.39 -9.30
C GLN A 12 -3.53 2.31 -8.33
N TRP A 13 -2.87 2.19 -7.19
CA TRP A 13 -3.21 1.20 -6.18
C TRP A 13 -4.12 1.80 -5.11
N THR A 14 -5.15 1.06 -4.72
CA THR A 14 -6.00 1.44 -3.58
C THR A 14 -5.31 1.13 -2.25
N ASN A 15 -5.81 1.77 -1.19
CA ASN A 15 -5.56 1.30 0.17
C ASN A 15 -6.11 -0.12 0.37
N VAL A 16 -5.67 -0.77 1.44
CA VAL A 16 -6.17 -2.08 1.82
C VAL A 16 -7.64 -1.99 2.21
N TYR A 17 -8.48 -2.87 1.68
CA TYR A 17 -9.88 -2.97 2.06
C TYR A 17 -10.33 -4.44 2.11
N GLN A 18 -11.48 -4.68 2.74
CA GLN A 18 -12.07 -6.02 2.76
C GLN A 18 -12.89 -6.26 1.50
N ASP A 19 -12.53 -7.30 0.75
CA ASP A 19 -13.23 -7.68 -0.46
C ASP A 19 -14.71 -8.01 -0.19
N ALA A 20 -15.58 -7.52 -1.08
CA ALA A 20 -17.02 -7.67 -0.99
C ALA A 20 -17.48 -9.13 -1.22
N LEU A 21 -16.69 -9.94 -1.91
CA LEU A 21 -16.97 -11.37 -2.14
C LEU A 21 -16.39 -12.29 -1.06
N GLY A 22 -15.79 -11.71 -0.01
CA GLY A 22 -15.25 -12.47 1.11
C GLY A 22 -13.87 -13.08 0.86
N LEU A 23 -13.13 -12.58 -0.15
CA LEU A 23 -11.74 -12.99 -0.43
C LEU A 23 -10.73 -12.54 0.64
N GLY A 24 -11.16 -11.75 1.62
CA GLY A 24 -10.35 -11.22 2.69
C GLY A 24 -9.84 -9.81 2.38
N MET A 25 -8.64 -9.49 2.85
CA MET A 25 -8.02 -8.18 2.65
C MET A 25 -7.32 -8.14 1.29
N VAL A 26 -7.65 -7.13 0.48
CA VAL A 26 -7.15 -6.96 -0.88
C VAL A 26 -6.68 -5.52 -1.13
N VAL A 27 -5.86 -5.38 -2.16
CA VAL A 27 -5.56 -4.09 -2.81
C VAL A 27 -5.87 -4.20 -4.30
N THR A 28 -6.33 -3.10 -4.90
CA THR A 28 -6.78 -3.11 -6.29
C THR A 28 -5.96 -2.16 -7.13
N GLY A 29 -5.37 -2.69 -8.19
CA GLY A 29 -4.76 -1.88 -9.24
C GLY A 29 -5.85 -1.38 -10.18
N THR A 30 -6.05 -0.07 -10.23
CA THR A 30 -7.08 0.57 -11.05
C THR A 30 -6.48 1.32 -12.24
N MET A 31 -7.18 1.29 -13.37
CA MET A 31 -6.80 2.04 -14.57
C MET A 31 -8.06 2.60 -15.28
N PRO A 32 -8.11 3.90 -15.60
CA PRO A 32 -9.25 4.49 -16.30
C PRO A 32 -9.26 4.08 -17.78
N VAL A 33 -10.46 3.84 -18.31
CA VAL A 33 -10.70 3.53 -19.73
C VAL A 33 -11.39 4.73 -20.37
N PHE A 34 -10.81 5.24 -21.46
CA PHE A 34 -11.29 6.44 -22.15
C PHE A 34 -12.04 6.10 -23.43
N ASN A 35 -13.03 6.92 -23.79
CA ASN A 35 -13.69 6.82 -25.09
C ASN A 35 -12.79 7.41 -26.18
N LEU A 36 -12.36 6.59 -27.14
CA LEU A 36 -11.46 6.99 -28.23
C LEU A 36 -12.18 7.20 -29.57
N THR A 37 -13.51 7.30 -29.58
CA THR A 37 -14.29 7.46 -30.81
C THR A 37 -13.92 8.80 -31.49
N MET A 38 -13.64 8.78 -32.80
CA MET A 38 -13.12 9.94 -33.54
C MET A 38 -14.19 10.93 -34.04
N ASP A 39 -15.47 10.65 -33.82
CA ASP A 39 -16.55 11.56 -34.21
C ASP A 39 -16.52 12.78 -33.29
N GLY A 40 -16.28 13.97 -33.86
CA GLY A 40 -15.92 15.23 -33.20
C GLY A 40 -16.96 15.88 -32.28
N ASN A 41 -17.79 15.08 -31.59
CA ASN A 41 -18.65 15.56 -30.52
C ASN A 41 -17.88 15.66 -29.20
N SER A 42 -18.25 16.66 -28.40
CA SER A 42 -17.75 16.99 -27.06
C SER A 42 -17.89 15.89 -25.98
N GLN A 43 -18.28 14.67 -26.37
CA GLN A 43 -18.44 13.48 -25.53
C GLN A 43 -17.14 12.65 -25.40
N ASN A 44 -16.11 12.93 -26.21
CA ASN A 44 -14.82 12.18 -26.19
C ASN A 44 -13.93 12.50 -24.98
N GLN A 45 -14.37 13.41 -24.09
CA GLN A 45 -13.65 13.79 -22.87
C GLN A 45 -14.14 13.05 -21.61
N LEU A 46 -14.98 12.03 -21.78
CA LEU A 46 -15.51 11.21 -20.68
C LEU A 46 -14.76 9.89 -20.55
N ILE A 47 -14.63 9.43 -19.30
CA ILE A 47 -14.21 8.05 -19.01
C ILE A 47 -15.38 7.11 -19.33
N LEU A 48 -15.08 5.99 -19.99
CA LEU A 48 -16.03 4.89 -20.18
C LEU A 48 -16.24 4.12 -18.87
N GLY A 49 -15.19 4.04 -18.05
CA GLY A 49 -15.19 3.36 -16.76
C GLY A 49 -13.78 3.21 -16.21
N VAL A 50 -13.66 2.38 -15.17
CA VAL A 50 -12.40 2.02 -14.53
C VAL A 50 -12.29 0.50 -14.54
N MET A 51 -11.15 -0.02 -15.01
CA MET A 51 -10.81 -1.43 -14.85
C MET A 51 -10.01 -1.59 -13.56
N GLY A 52 -10.32 -2.63 -12.79
CA GLY A 52 -9.64 -2.98 -11.56
C GLY A 52 -9.20 -4.44 -11.58
N VAL A 53 -8.04 -4.73 -10.99
CA VAL A 53 -7.56 -6.09 -10.71
C VAL A 53 -7.18 -6.18 -9.24
N ASP A 54 -7.75 -7.15 -8.54
CA ASP A 54 -7.51 -7.35 -7.11
C ASP A 54 -6.28 -8.24 -6.88
N VAL A 55 -5.49 -7.86 -5.88
CA VAL A 55 -4.35 -8.61 -5.37
C VAL A 55 -4.61 -8.89 -3.89
N HIS A 56 -4.61 -10.17 -3.53
CA HIS A 56 -4.77 -10.60 -2.14
C HIS A 56 -3.51 -10.28 -1.34
N LEU A 57 -3.69 -9.78 -0.10
CA LEU A 57 -2.57 -9.58 0.81
C LEU A 57 -1.79 -10.87 1.09
N ASP A 58 -2.46 -12.03 1.06
CA ASP A 58 -1.79 -13.31 1.33
C ASP A 58 -0.79 -13.70 0.24
N GLU A 59 -1.01 -13.28 -1.01
CA GLU A 59 -0.03 -13.48 -2.09
C GLU A 59 1.21 -12.60 -1.88
N ILE A 60 1.02 -11.36 -1.41
CA ILE A 60 2.12 -10.46 -1.06
C ILE A 60 2.89 -11.00 0.17
N LYS A 61 2.19 -11.54 1.17
CA LYS A 61 2.82 -12.22 2.33
C LYS A 61 3.64 -13.43 1.91
N ARG A 62 3.21 -14.17 0.89
CA ARG A 62 3.94 -15.31 0.35
C ARG A 62 5.26 -14.91 -0.30
N LEU A 63 5.33 -13.72 -0.89
CA LEU A 63 6.57 -13.16 -1.44
C LEU A 63 7.54 -12.65 -0.36
N THR A 64 7.08 -12.52 0.89
CA THR A 64 7.85 -11.96 2.02
C THR A 64 8.05 -13.02 3.13
N PRO A 65 8.92 -14.03 2.92
CA PRO A 65 9.08 -15.14 3.85
C PRO A 65 9.68 -14.71 5.19
N ARG A 66 8.93 -14.91 6.27
CA ARG A 66 9.34 -14.56 7.65
C ARG A 66 10.37 -15.51 8.26
N TYR A 67 10.50 -16.73 7.75
CA TYR A 67 11.36 -17.75 8.36
C TYR A 67 12.85 -17.39 8.39
N ASN A 68 13.30 -16.49 7.50
CA ASN A 68 14.68 -16.00 7.46
C ASN A 68 15.00 -14.94 8.52
N LEU A 69 13.99 -14.33 9.16
CA LEU A 69 14.16 -13.19 10.06
C LEU A 69 14.20 -13.57 11.55
N GLY A 70 13.90 -14.84 11.87
CA GLY A 70 13.78 -15.31 13.25
C GLY A 70 12.41 -15.00 13.88
N ALA A 71 12.20 -15.43 15.12
CA ALA A 71 10.89 -15.39 15.78
C ALA A 71 10.34 -13.97 16.04
N ASN A 72 11.24 -12.98 16.21
CA ASN A 72 10.87 -11.59 16.53
C ASN A 72 10.94 -10.66 15.31
N GLY A 73 11.39 -11.16 14.16
CA GLY A 73 11.49 -10.38 12.94
C GLY A 73 10.18 -10.36 12.16
N TYR A 74 9.82 -9.21 11.62
CA TYR A 74 8.67 -9.05 10.73
C TYR A 74 9.01 -8.10 9.59
N ILE A 75 8.21 -8.19 8.54
CA ILE A 75 8.25 -7.29 7.39
C ILE A 75 6.98 -6.45 7.45
N PHE A 76 7.14 -5.16 7.18
CA PHE A 76 6.04 -4.25 6.98
C PHE A 76 6.25 -3.47 5.68
N ALA A 77 5.16 -2.96 5.14
CA ALA A 77 5.16 -2.13 3.94
C ALA A 77 4.23 -0.96 4.17
N ILE A 78 4.64 0.23 3.72
CA ILE A 78 3.86 1.46 3.82
C ILE A 78 3.55 1.99 2.42
N ASP A 79 2.47 2.77 2.32
CA ASP A 79 2.21 3.61 1.16
C ASP A 79 2.89 4.99 1.31
N PRO A 80 2.91 5.83 0.26
CA PRO A 80 3.43 7.20 0.33
C PRO A 80 2.69 8.12 1.30
N ASN A 81 1.52 7.72 1.78
CA ASN A 81 0.76 8.47 2.79
C ASN A 81 1.12 8.01 4.23
N GLY A 82 1.89 6.92 4.37
CA GLY A 82 2.28 6.30 5.64
C GLY A 82 1.31 5.24 6.18
N TYR A 83 0.29 4.86 5.42
CA TYR A 83 -0.61 3.75 5.75
C TYR A 83 0.06 2.41 5.51
N LEU A 84 -0.19 1.46 6.40
CA LEU A 84 0.36 0.12 6.34
C LEU A 84 -0.38 -0.75 5.32
N LEU A 85 0.38 -1.28 4.36
CA LEU A 85 -0.04 -2.34 3.46
C LEU A 85 0.08 -3.72 4.11
N LEU A 86 1.17 -3.94 4.85
CA LEU A 86 1.47 -5.19 5.54
C LEU A 86 1.97 -4.89 6.94
N HIS A 87 1.37 -5.50 7.96
CA HIS A 87 1.87 -5.46 9.33
C HIS A 87 1.30 -6.62 10.16
N PRO A 88 2.01 -7.20 11.15
CA PRO A 88 1.46 -8.21 12.05
C PRO A 88 0.23 -7.72 12.84
N ASN A 89 0.19 -6.44 13.20
CA ASN A 89 -0.95 -5.81 13.88
C ASN A 89 -2.05 -5.33 12.93
N LEU A 90 -1.89 -5.50 11.62
CA LEU A 90 -2.95 -5.24 10.64
C LEU A 90 -3.97 -6.40 10.71
N GLN A 91 -4.84 -6.35 11.71
CA GLN A 91 -5.92 -7.31 11.86
C GLN A 91 -7.20 -6.73 11.24
N PRO A 92 -8.01 -7.56 10.54
CA PRO A 92 -9.34 -7.14 10.15
C PRO A 92 -10.16 -6.93 11.42
N LYS A 93 -10.34 -5.67 11.83
CA LYS A 93 -11.19 -5.34 12.97
C LYS A 93 -12.66 -5.52 12.56
N VAL A 94 -13.20 -6.71 12.88
CA VAL A 94 -14.62 -6.96 13.24
C VAL A 94 -15.62 -6.99 12.05
N PRO A 95 -16.65 -7.87 12.06
CA PRO A 95 -17.44 -8.25 10.89
C PRO A 95 -18.62 -7.30 10.66
N VAL A 96 -18.32 -6.04 10.36
CA VAL A 96 -19.35 -5.08 9.95
C VAL A 96 -19.17 -4.87 8.46
N ASN A 97 -20.25 -5.06 7.70
CA ASN A 97 -20.37 -4.81 6.26
C ASN A 97 -20.13 -3.32 5.90
N LEU A 98 -19.01 -2.76 6.31
CA LEU A 98 -18.59 -1.40 6.00
C LEU A 98 -17.45 -1.51 4.97
N PRO A 99 -17.65 -0.99 3.75
CA PRO A 99 -16.62 -0.95 2.71
C PRO A 99 -15.53 0.11 3.02
N GLU A 100 -15.32 0.44 4.29
CA GLU A 100 -14.32 1.43 4.67
C GLU A 100 -12.91 0.84 4.53
N PRO A 101 -11.96 1.58 3.92
CA PRO A 101 -10.60 1.11 3.78
C PRO A 101 -9.94 0.99 5.15
N VAL A 102 -9.12 -0.03 5.32
CA VAL A 102 -8.31 -0.25 6.53
C VAL A 102 -7.08 0.64 6.44
N THR A 103 -7.22 1.89 6.89
CA THR A 103 -6.12 2.85 6.96
C THR A 103 -5.53 2.86 8.37
N LEU A 104 -4.50 2.05 8.59
CA LEU A 104 -3.72 2.05 9.83
C LEU A 104 -2.35 2.69 9.56
N ASP A 105 -2.00 3.76 10.28
CA ASP A 105 -0.67 4.39 10.18
C ASP A 105 0.38 3.51 10.87
N PHE A 106 1.61 3.56 10.39
CA PHE A 106 2.78 2.95 11.03
C PHE A 106 2.95 3.40 12.48
N LEU A 107 2.74 4.69 12.75
CA LEU A 107 2.89 5.25 14.10
C LEU A 107 1.78 4.78 15.07
N ASP A 108 0.60 4.42 14.56
CA ASP A 108 -0.50 3.87 15.37
C ASP A 108 -0.32 2.36 15.62
N ALA A 109 0.32 1.67 14.69
CA ALA A 109 0.51 0.21 14.77
C ALA A 109 1.62 -0.21 15.72
N GLU A 110 2.55 0.70 16.00
CA GLU A 110 3.67 0.49 16.91
C GLU A 110 3.72 1.57 17.99
N VAL A 111 4.56 1.37 19.02
CA VAL A 111 4.79 2.41 20.02
C VAL A 111 5.45 3.61 19.36
N GLU A 112 4.84 4.79 19.49
CA GLU A 112 5.33 6.06 18.98
C GLU A 112 6.71 6.42 19.55
N ASP A 113 7.61 6.87 18.67
CA ASP A 113 8.98 7.25 18.99
C ASP A 113 9.47 8.27 17.95
N SER A 114 10.16 9.33 18.39
CA SER A 114 10.70 10.36 17.50
C SER A 114 11.60 9.79 16.40
N ASN A 115 12.31 8.69 16.68
CA ASN A 115 13.15 8.04 15.67
C ASN A 115 12.32 7.31 14.60
N LYS A 116 11.13 6.80 14.97
CA LYS A 116 10.23 6.13 14.03
C LYS A 116 9.52 7.12 13.10
N GLU A 117 9.25 8.33 13.59
CA GLU A 117 8.82 9.41 12.71
C GLU A 117 9.86 9.70 11.62
N GLU A 118 11.14 9.66 11.98
CA GLU A 118 12.22 9.83 11.01
C GLU A 118 12.30 8.67 10.01
N ILE A 119 12.20 7.41 10.47
CA ILE A 119 12.12 6.24 9.58
C ILE A 119 10.94 6.40 8.61
N ARG A 120 9.75 6.72 9.13
CA ARG A 120 8.54 6.92 8.32
C ARG A 120 8.76 7.98 7.25
N ARG A 121 9.35 9.13 7.61
CA ARG A 121 9.65 10.20 6.65
C ARG A 121 10.63 9.73 5.58
N GLN A 122 11.71 9.05 5.98
CA GLN A 122 12.70 8.55 5.03
C GLN A 122 12.12 7.50 4.06
N MET A 123 11.24 6.63 4.55
CA MET A 123 10.53 5.66 3.72
C MET A 123 9.57 6.35 2.74
N ILE A 124 8.72 7.28 3.21
CA ILE A 124 7.82 8.05 2.34
C ILE A 124 8.59 8.83 1.25
N ASP A 125 9.76 9.37 1.61
CA ASP A 125 10.68 10.04 0.67
C ASP A 125 11.39 9.06 -0.29
N GLY A 126 11.18 7.75 -0.13
CA GLY A 126 11.77 6.68 -0.95
C GLY A 126 13.27 6.49 -0.75
N ARG A 127 13.81 6.88 0.41
CA ARG A 127 15.24 6.77 0.71
C ARG A 127 15.54 5.47 1.44
N PRO A 128 16.44 4.61 0.92
CA PRO A 128 16.85 3.42 1.65
C PRO A 128 17.68 3.79 2.88
N GLY A 129 17.62 2.97 3.92
CA GLY A 129 18.35 3.22 5.16
C GLY A 129 18.33 2.02 6.11
N GLU A 130 19.20 2.11 7.12
CA GLU A 130 19.26 1.17 8.23
C GLU A 130 19.37 1.97 9.54
N MET A 131 18.68 1.52 10.58
CA MET A 131 18.81 2.05 11.94
C MET A 131 18.76 0.95 12.98
N GLN A 132 19.71 0.97 13.90
CA GLN A 132 19.75 0.06 15.05
C GLN A 132 19.41 0.84 16.32
N LYS A 133 18.52 0.28 17.15
CA LYS A 133 18.10 0.90 18.40
C LYS A 133 17.94 -0.13 19.51
N TYR A 134 18.31 0.25 20.72
CA TYR A 134 18.03 -0.50 21.93
C TYR A 134 16.68 -0.06 22.50
N ILE A 135 15.69 -0.94 22.50
CA ILE A 135 14.32 -0.71 22.99
C ILE A 135 13.92 -1.90 23.86
N ASP A 136 13.38 -1.65 25.05
CA ASP A 136 12.92 -2.69 25.99
C ASP A 136 13.96 -3.79 26.26
N GLU A 137 15.20 -3.38 26.54
CA GLU A 137 16.34 -4.28 26.79
C GLU A 137 16.76 -5.16 25.60
N VAL A 138 16.25 -4.86 24.39
CA VAL A 138 16.54 -5.61 23.17
C VAL A 138 17.04 -4.69 22.06
N TYR A 139 18.09 -5.12 21.36
CA TYR A 139 18.53 -4.47 20.12
C TYR A 139 17.58 -4.81 18.98
N ARG A 140 16.95 -3.81 18.38
CA ARG A 140 16.17 -3.90 17.15
C ARG A 140 16.90 -3.21 16.01
N SER A 141 17.07 -3.89 14.88
CA SER A 141 17.52 -3.27 13.63
C SER A 141 16.33 -3.10 12.70
N TYR A 142 16.20 -1.92 12.11
CA TYR A 142 15.24 -1.59 11.06
C TYR A 142 16.02 -1.36 9.78
N THR A 143 15.58 -1.96 8.68
CA THR A 143 16.15 -1.74 7.35
C THR A 143 15.00 -1.53 6.39
N TRP A 144 15.09 -0.51 5.54
CA TRP A 144 14.04 -0.19 4.58
C TRP A 144 14.62 0.16 3.21
N THR A 145 13.82 -0.12 2.19
CA THR A 145 14.14 0.15 0.79
C THR A 145 12.84 0.41 0.03
N PRO A 146 12.81 1.35 -0.94
CA PRO A 146 11.65 1.54 -1.80
C PRO A 146 11.43 0.33 -2.71
N ILE A 147 10.17 0.10 -3.11
CA ILE A 147 9.82 -0.90 -4.12
C ILE A 147 9.84 -0.22 -5.50
N ASN A 148 10.79 -0.62 -6.34
CA ASN A 148 10.92 -0.08 -7.70
C ASN A 148 9.64 -0.34 -8.52
N ASP A 149 9.31 0.60 -9.41
CA ASP A 149 8.19 0.52 -10.36
C ASP A 149 6.78 0.45 -9.74
N THR A 150 6.64 0.82 -8.45
CA THR A 150 5.33 0.99 -7.81
C THR A 150 5.24 2.32 -7.08
N ASP A 151 4.01 2.72 -6.77
CA ASP A 151 3.77 3.88 -5.90
C ASP A 151 4.07 3.56 -4.44
N TYR A 152 4.32 2.29 -4.04
CA TYR A 152 4.74 1.94 -2.69
C TYR A 152 6.22 2.32 -2.50
N ARG A 153 6.49 3.43 -1.80
CA ARG A 153 7.82 4.00 -1.56
C ARG A 153 8.24 3.87 -0.10
#